data_AF-A0A0D2M1Z2-F1
#
_entry.id   AF-A0A0D2M1Z2-F1
#
_cell.length_a   1.000
_cell.length_b   1.000
_cell.length_c   1.000
_cell.angle_alpha   90.00
_cell.angle_beta   90.00
_cell.angle_gamma   90.00
#
_symmetry.space_group_name_H-M   'P 1'
#
loop_
_entity.id
_entity.type
_entity.pdbx_description
1 polymer ?
#
loop_
_entity_poly.entity_id
_entity_poly.type
_entity_poly.pdbx_seq_one_letter_code
_entity_poly.pdbx_strand_id
1 'polypeptide(L)'
;YVDDLSGCDLAGNITFYPPYDKYLPHHQVMLLNLWDSLGIPHKEKKQVFGSPLMVIGISVNPNAMTLMLPSEARERLLEELSAWSTEPRKSENLDDGSTPSKNSKKPVHFKLRHWQKMSGWSNYSFNVYPLLKACLNNFYPKLAGKLKPDQCIYTNMSIRADFHWAKAHIEASNGVHVLKLRAWD
;
A
#
# COMPACT_ATOMS: atom_id res chain seq x y z
N TYR A 1 -25.55 2.71 7.44
CA TYR A 1 -24.61 2.67 6.30
C TYR A 1 -23.56 1.63 6.66
N VAL A 2 -23.51 0.51 5.93
CA VAL A 2 -22.43 -0.47 6.07
C VAL A 2 -21.44 -0.13 4.96
N ASP A 3 -20.21 0.23 5.33
CA ASP A 3 -19.22 0.78 4.39
C ASP A 3 -18.63 -0.34 3.51
N ASP A 4 -18.06 -1.39 4.12
CA ASP A 4 -17.59 -2.59 3.44
C ASP A 4 -17.71 -3.83 4.35
N LEU A 5 -18.22 -4.93 3.80
CA LEU A 5 -18.25 -6.25 4.46
C LEU A 5 -17.56 -7.26 3.55
N SER A 6 -16.78 -8.16 4.15
CA SER A 6 -16.09 -9.24 3.43
C SER A 6 -16.15 -10.51 4.26
N GLY A 7 -16.26 -11.64 3.59
CA GLY A 7 -16.35 -12.96 4.19
C GLY A 7 -15.66 -14.00 3.33
N CYS A 8 -15.69 -15.25 3.81
CA CYS A 8 -15.16 -16.38 3.06
C CYS A 8 -16.21 -17.50 3.01
N ASP A 9 -16.16 -18.24 1.92
CA ASP A 9 -17.01 -19.40 1.66
C ASP A 9 -16.16 -20.49 1.03
N LEU A 10 -16.54 -21.76 1.25
CA LEU A 10 -15.92 -22.86 0.55
C LEU A 10 -16.22 -22.79 -0.95
N ALA A 11 -15.24 -23.15 -1.77
CA ALA A 11 -15.43 -23.18 -3.21
C ALA A 11 -16.59 -24.13 -3.58
N GLY A 12 -17.52 -23.66 -4.42
CA GLY A 12 -18.71 -24.42 -4.81
C GLY A 12 -19.90 -24.29 -3.84
N ASN A 13 -19.72 -23.68 -2.66
CA ASN A 13 -20.84 -23.35 -1.77
C ASN A 13 -21.60 -22.12 -2.30
N ILE A 14 -22.36 -22.32 -3.37
CA ILE A 14 -23.09 -21.27 -4.08
C ILE A 14 -24.60 -21.45 -3.92
N THR A 15 -25.34 -20.34 -3.95
CA THR A 15 -26.80 -20.31 -3.89
C THR A 15 -27.29 -19.32 -4.95
N PHE A 16 -28.38 -19.67 -5.63
CA PHE A 16 -29.01 -18.78 -6.60
C PHE A 16 -29.72 -17.64 -5.87
N TYR A 17 -29.47 -16.40 -6.29
CA TYR A 17 -30.07 -15.20 -5.74
C TYR A 17 -31.00 -14.54 -6.78
N PRO A 18 -32.33 -14.72 -6.66
CA PRO A 18 -33.28 -14.29 -7.67
C PRO A 18 -33.25 -12.80 -8.02
N PRO A 19 -33.09 -11.85 -7.06
CA PRO A 19 -33.09 -10.42 -7.39
C PRO A 19 -32.00 -10.00 -8.39
N TYR A 20 -30.91 -10.76 -8.50
CA TYR A 20 -29.83 -10.53 -9.46
C TYR A 20 -29.70 -11.62 -10.53
N ASP A 21 -30.59 -12.61 -10.54
CA ASP A 21 -30.56 -13.74 -11.48
C ASP A 21 -29.17 -14.41 -11.57
N LYS A 22 -28.54 -14.66 -10.40
CA LYS A 22 -27.13 -15.08 -10.35
C LYS A 22 -26.83 -16.04 -9.19
N TYR A 23 -25.89 -16.95 -9.41
CA TYR A 23 -25.30 -17.75 -8.35
C TYR A 23 -24.20 -16.97 -7.62
N LEU A 24 -24.34 -16.84 -6.31
CA LEU A 24 -23.40 -16.15 -5.42
C LEU A 24 -23.00 -17.09 -4.26
N PRO A 25 -21.91 -16.81 -3.53
CA PRO A 25 -21.56 -17.55 -2.31
C PRO A 25 -22.71 -17.60 -1.31
N HIS A 26 -22.89 -18.75 -0.66
CA HIS A 26 -24.03 -19.01 0.23
C HIS A 26 -24.20 -17.95 1.33
N HIS A 27 -23.13 -17.62 2.06
CA HIS A 27 -23.22 -16.63 3.14
C HIS A 27 -23.47 -15.22 2.60
N GLN A 28 -23.01 -14.93 1.38
CA GLN A 28 -23.34 -13.67 0.70
C GLN A 28 -24.84 -13.59 0.37
N VAL A 29 -25.44 -14.67 -0.13
CA VAL A 29 -26.89 -14.74 -0.37
C VAL A 29 -27.69 -14.60 0.92
N MET A 30 -27.26 -15.25 2.01
CA MET A 30 -27.90 -15.11 3.32
C MET A 30 -27.92 -13.64 3.79
N LEU A 31 -26.80 -12.92 3.63
CA LEU A 31 -26.73 -11.51 3.98
C LEU A 31 -27.64 -10.64 3.09
N LEU A 32 -27.68 -10.91 1.78
CA LEU A 32 -28.54 -10.17 0.86
C LEU A 32 -30.03 -10.38 1.19
N ASN A 33 -30.46 -11.61 1.47
CA ASN A 33 -31.83 -11.90 1.90
C ASN A 33 -32.20 -11.20 3.21
N LEU A 34 -31.24 -11.10 4.16
CA LEU A 34 -31.44 -10.31 5.38
C LEU A 34 -31.63 -8.83 5.05
N TRP A 35 -30.83 -8.28 4.15
CA TRP A 35 -30.96 -6.89 3.71
C TRP A 35 -32.29 -6.62 2.99
N ASP A 36 -32.73 -7.54 2.12
CA ASP A 36 -34.05 -7.48 1.48
C ASP A 36 -35.17 -7.44 2.54
N SER A 37 -35.09 -8.31 3.55
CA SER A 37 -36.06 -8.39 4.64
C SER A 37 -36.10 -7.11 5.49
N LEU A 38 -34.95 -6.44 5.64
CA LEU A 38 -34.82 -5.18 6.38
C LEU A 38 -35.08 -3.93 5.52
N GLY A 39 -35.28 -4.09 4.20
CA GLY A 39 -35.39 -2.96 3.27
C GLY A 39 -34.09 -2.16 3.10
N ILE A 40 -32.93 -2.77 3.35
CA ILE A 40 -31.62 -2.12 3.18
C ILE A 40 -31.23 -2.17 1.70
N PRO A 41 -31.01 -1.03 1.02
CA PRO A 41 -30.68 -1.04 -0.39
C PRO A 41 -29.25 -1.57 -0.64
N HIS A 42 -29.12 -2.42 -1.66
CA HIS A 42 -27.84 -2.93 -2.14
C HIS A 42 -27.79 -2.95 -3.68
N LYS A 43 -26.57 -3.04 -4.23
CA LYS A 43 -26.32 -2.99 -5.68
C LYS A 43 -25.51 -4.19 -6.12
N GLU A 44 -25.93 -4.83 -7.21
CA GLU A 44 -25.29 -6.03 -7.77
C GLU A 44 -23.81 -5.79 -8.09
N LYS A 45 -23.48 -4.64 -8.70
CA LYS A 45 -22.09 -4.29 -9.03
C LYS A 45 -21.14 -4.18 -7.83
N LYS A 46 -21.68 -4.12 -6.60
CA LYS A 46 -20.90 -4.17 -5.35
C LYS A 46 -20.80 -5.57 -4.76
N GLN A 47 -21.58 -6.53 -5.26
CA GLN A 47 -21.60 -7.93 -4.82
C GLN A 47 -20.58 -8.74 -5.62
N VAL A 48 -19.30 -8.53 -5.28
CA VAL A 48 -18.17 -9.23 -5.90
C VAL A 48 -17.73 -10.42 -5.06
N PHE A 49 -17.29 -11.49 -5.72
CA PHE A 49 -16.71 -12.67 -5.07
C PHE A 49 -15.69 -13.32 -5.99
N GLY A 50 -14.78 -14.11 -5.41
CA GLY A 50 -13.71 -14.79 -6.13
C GLY A 50 -12.45 -14.91 -5.27
N SER A 51 -11.42 -15.53 -5.83
CA SER A 51 -10.10 -15.65 -5.22
C SER A 51 -9.04 -15.56 -6.33
N PRO A 52 -8.10 -14.61 -6.28
CA PRO A 52 -8.00 -13.51 -5.30
C PRO A 52 -9.10 -12.45 -5.49
N LEU A 53 -9.40 -11.71 -4.42
CA LEU A 53 -10.38 -10.62 -4.42
C LEU A 53 -9.74 -9.32 -3.93
N MET A 54 -10.10 -8.20 -4.54
CA MET A 54 -9.64 -6.88 -4.10
C MET A 54 -10.59 -6.34 -3.03
N VAL A 55 -10.10 -6.18 -1.80
CA VAL A 55 -10.85 -5.69 -0.64
C VAL A 55 -10.21 -4.39 -0.18
N ILE A 56 -10.98 -3.29 -0.17
CA ILE A 56 -10.53 -1.94 0.21
C ILE A 56 -9.22 -1.47 -0.44
N GLY A 57 -8.89 -1.96 -1.65
CA GLY A 57 -7.63 -1.67 -2.36
C GLY A 57 -6.47 -2.64 -2.11
N ILE A 58 -6.71 -3.71 -1.34
CA ILE A 58 -5.75 -4.77 -1.00
C ILE A 58 -6.14 -6.04 -1.76
N SER A 59 -5.18 -6.71 -2.39
CA SER A 59 -5.39 -8.03 -3.00
C SER A 59 -5.35 -9.09 -1.90
N VAL A 60 -6.47 -9.79 -1.72
CA VAL A 60 -6.66 -10.85 -0.74
C VAL A 60 -6.71 -12.18 -1.47
N ASN A 61 -5.77 -13.07 -1.16
CA ASN A 61 -5.80 -14.45 -1.64
C ASN A 61 -6.00 -15.39 -0.44
N PRO A 62 -7.23 -15.86 -0.18
CA PRO A 62 -7.51 -16.76 0.93
C PRO A 62 -6.87 -18.15 0.77
N ASN A 63 -6.61 -18.60 -0.46
CA ASN A 63 -6.00 -19.92 -0.70
C ASN A 63 -4.49 -19.91 -0.38
N ALA A 64 -3.81 -18.82 -0.72
CA ALA A 64 -2.40 -18.61 -0.34
C ALA A 64 -2.24 -18.01 1.07
N MET A 65 -3.35 -17.61 1.70
CA MET A 65 -3.39 -16.87 2.98
C MET A 65 -2.54 -15.58 2.94
N THR A 66 -2.50 -14.91 1.79
CA THR A 66 -1.68 -13.70 1.56
C THR A 66 -2.53 -12.45 1.36
N LEU A 67 -2.05 -11.34 1.93
CA LEU A 67 -2.45 -9.98 1.61
C LEU A 67 -1.32 -9.29 0.84
N MET A 68 -1.65 -8.66 -0.29
CA MET A 68 -0.71 -7.94 -1.14
C MET A 68 -1.28 -6.63 -1.63
N LEU A 69 -0.42 -5.67 -1.95
CA LEU A 69 -0.81 -4.56 -2.81
C LEU A 69 -1.09 -5.10 -4.23
N PRO A 70 -2.09 -4.59 -4.94
CA PRO A 70 -2.21 -4.78 -6.38
C PRO A 70 -0.90 -4.45 -7.10
N SER A 71 -0.58 -5.15 -8.18
CA SER A 71 0.71 -5.03 -8.89
C SER A 71 1.07 -3.58 -9.23
N GLU A 72 0.13 -2.85 -9.83
CA GLU A 72 0.32 -1.44 -10.20
C GLU A 72 0.59 -0.53 -8.97
N ALA A 73 -0.11 -0.77 -7.86
CA ALA A 73 0.11 -0.03 -6.63
C ALA A 73 1.47 -0.36 -6.00
N ARG A 74 1.89 -1.64 -6.07
CA ARG A 74 3.21 -2.09 -5.61
C ARG A 74 4.32 -1.46 -6.45
N GLU A 75 4.19 -1.46 -7.77
CA GLU A 75 5.17 -0.86 -8.70
C GLU A 75 5.34 0.63 -8.43
N ARG A 76 4.23 1.38 -8.36
CA ARG A 76 4.28 2.81 -8.03
C ARG A 76 4.91 3.10 -6.66
N LEU A 77 4.66 2.26 -5.66
CA LEU A 77 5.31 2.39 -4.35
C LEU A 77 6.82 2.16 -4.45
N LEU A 78 7.27 1.15 -5.21
CA LEU A 78 8.68 0.88 -5.44
C LEU A 78 9.38 2.00 -6.20
N GLU A 79 8.72 2.57 -7.22
CA GLU A 79 9.20 3.75 -7.96
C GLU A 79 9.40 4.94 -7.03
N GLU A 80 8.40 5.26 -6.21
CA GLU A 80 8.51 6.35 -5.24
C GLU A 80 9.64 6.07 -4.24
N LEU A 81 9.66 4.91 -3.59
CA LEU A 81 10.74 4.55 -2.66
C LEU A 81 12.13 4.67 -3.32
N SER A 82 12.26 4.34 -4.60
CA SER A 82 13.49 4.51 -5.36
C SER A 82 13.87 5.98 -5.53
N ALA A 83 12.91 6.86 -5.87
CA ALA A 83 13.13 8.30 -5.97
C ALA A 83 13.59 8.90 -4.64
N TRP A 84 12.97 8.47 -3.54
CA TRP A 84 13.31 8.93 -2.19
C TRP A 84 14.66 8.41 -1.69
N SER A 85 15.09 7.23 -2.14
CA SER A 85 16.36 6.59 -1.78
C SER A 85 17.54 7.02 -2.65
N THR A 86 17.30 7.84 -3.68
CA THR A 86 18.32 8.23 -4.65
C THR A 86 19.45 9.02 -3.97
N GLU A 87 20.69 8.61 -4.23
CA GLU A 87 21.86 9.33 -3.75
C GLU A 87 22.05 10.67 -4.49
N PRO A 88 22.46 11.72 -3.76
CA PRO A 88 22.77 13.00 -4.38
C PRO A 88 23.98 12.81 -5.28
N ARG A 89 23.81 13.13 -6.58
CA ARG A 89 24.89 13.03 -7.57
C ARG A 89 26.11 13.78 -7.07
N LYS A 90 27.29 13.14 -7.18
CA LYS A 90 28.56 13.85 -7.07
C LYS A 90 28.54 14.95 -8.12
N SER A 91 28.88 16.18 -7.73
CA SER A 91 29.24 17.22 -8.69
C SER A 91 30.27 16.63 -9.64
N GLU A 92 29.94 16.52 -10.92
CA GLU A 92 30.94 16.29 -11.95
C GLU A 92 31.93 17.45 -11.85
N ASN A 93 33.19 17.16 -11.64
CA ASN A 93 34.23 18.17 -11.65
C ASN A 93 34.28 18.70 -13.09
N LEU A 94 33.84 19.93 -13.31
CA LEU A 94 34.19 20.67 -14.51
C LEU A 94 35.70 20.88 -14.43
N ASP A 95 36.41 20.37 -15.43
CA ASP A 95 37.87 20.30 -15.53
C ASP A 95 38.46 21.69 -15.84
N ASP A 96 38.18 22.67 -14.98
CA ASP A 96 38.61 24.06 -15.12
C ASP A 96 39.52 24.41 -13.95
N GLY A 97 40.68 23.74 -13.88
CA GLY A 97 41.88 24.10 -13.10
C GLY A 97 41.73 24.43 -11.60
N SER A 98 40.54 24.30 -11.04
CA SER A 98 40.16 24.82 -9.74
C SER A 98 40.11 23.67 -8.76
N THR A 99 40.85 23.83 -7.65
CA THR A 99 41.03 22.85 -6.58
C THR A 99 39.73 22.10 -6.26
N PRO A 100 39.72 20.74 -6.22
CA PRO A 100 38.50 19.99 -6.01
C PRO A 100 37.85 20.36 -4.68
N SER A 101 36.68 21.01 -4.76
CA SER A 101 35.87 21.32 -3.59
C SER A 101 35.38 20.00 -2.98
N LYS A 102 36.04 19.59 -1.89
CA LYS A 102 35.66 18.42 -1.10
C LYS A 102 34.22 18.63 -0.60
N ASN A 103 33.26 17.90 -1.18
CA ASN A 103 31.84 17.77 -0.77
C ASN A 103 30.75 18.60 -1.46
N SER A 104 30.83 18.85 -2.77
CA SER A 104 29.65 19.30 -3.54
C SER A 104 28.74 18.11 -3.94
N LYS A 105 28.04 17.49 -2.98
CA LYS A 105 26.90 16.60 -3.30
C LYS A 105 25.64 17.46 -3.35
N LYS A 106 24.99 17.60 -4.52
CA LYS A 106 23.77 18.42 -4.64
C LYS A 106 22.64 17.79 -3.81
N PRO A 107 22.08 18.47 -2.80
CA PRO A 107 21.12 17.85 -1.89
C PRO A 107 19.78 17.56 -2.58
N VAL A 108 19.31 16.31 -2.50
CA VAL A 108 17.96 15.94 -2.95
C VAL A 108 16.93 16.55 -2.00
N HIS A 109 15.98 17.28 -2.57
CA HIS A 109 14.90 17.94 -1.86
C HIS A 109 13.60 17.75 -2.60
N PHE A 110 12.51 17.65 -1.85
CA PHE A 110 11.16 17.57 -2.42
C PHE A 110 10.26 18.63 -1.78
N LYS A 111 9.27 19.10 -2.53
CA LYS A 111 8.24 20.02 -2.01
C LYS A 111 7.39 19.32 -0.94
N LEU A 112 6.92 20.06 0.07
CA LEU A 112 6.07 19.53 1.15
C LEU A 112 4.88 18.71 0.65
N ARG A 113 4.23 19.13 -0.44
CA ARG A 113 3.13 18.37 -1.08
C ARG A 113 3.53 16.93 -1.46
N HIS A 114 4.77 16.74 -1.89
CA HIS A 114 5.30 15.43 -2.23
C HIS A 114 5.53 14.60 -0.96
N TRP A 115 6.10 15.20 0.09
CA TRP A 115 6.22 14.53 1.40
C TRP A 115 4.86 14.07 1.95
N GLN A 116 3.82 14.91 1.83
CA GLN A 116 2.46 14.57 2.27
C GLN A 116 1.85 13.44 1.42
N LYS A 117 2.03 13.47 0.10
CA LYS A 117 1.60 12.38 -0.80
C LYS A 117 2.26 11.06 -0.39
N MET A 118 3.58 11.06 -0.18
CA MET A 118 4.33 9.88 0.25
C MET A 118 3.89 9.39 1.64
N SER A 119 3.60 10.30 2.57
CA SER A 119 3.02 9.97 3.88
C SER A 119 1.69 9.23 3.76
N GLY A 120 0.75 9.76 2.95
CA GLY A 120 -0.56 9.14 2.76
C GLY A 120 -0.43 7.75 2.13
N TRP A 121 0.40 7.63 1.10
CA TRP A 121 0.66 6.35 0.43
C TRP A 121 1.31 5.33 1.35
N SER A 122 2.31 5.74 2.14
CA SER A 122 3.00 4.86 3.08
C SER A 122 2.07 4.40 4.20
N ASN A 123 1.26 5.31 4.75
CA ASN A 123 0.32 4.97 5.83
C ASN A 123 -0.72 3.92 5.37
N TYR A 124 -1.16 4.01 4.11
CA TYR A 124 -2.05 3.02 3.53
C TYR A 124 -1.32 1.71 3.18
N SER A 125 -0.21 1.79 2.45
CA SER A 125 0.54 0.63 1.96
C SER A 125 1.11 -0.24 3.08
N PHE A 126 1.55 0.38 4.18
CA PHE A 126 2.13 -0.33 5.31
C PHE A 126 1.09 -0.98 6.22
N ASN A 127 -0.20 -0.90 5.91
CA ASN A 127 -1.17 -1.85 6.49
C ASN A 127 -0.97 -3.26 5.92
N VAL A 128 -0.44 -3.36 4.69
CA VAL A 128 -0.03 -4.63 4.07
C VAL A 128 1.43 -4.97 4.39
N TYR A 129 2.25 -4.00 4.82
CA TYR A 129 3.62 -4.23 5.28
C TYR A 129 3.87 -3.63 6.68
N PRO A 130 3.27 -4.19 7.75
CA PRO A 130 3.25 -3.55 9.08
C PRO A 130 4.62 -3.18 9.64
N LEU A 131 5.62 -4.03 9.42
CA LEU A 131 6.98 -3.82 9.93
C LEU A 131 7.67 -2.63 9.25
N LEU A 132 7.27 -2.27 8.03
CA LEU A 132 7.87 -1.16 7.29
C LEU A 132 7.46 0.21 7.83
N LYS A 133 6.46 0.29 8.73
CA LYS A 133 6.13 1.55 9.43
C LYS A 133 7.34 2.15 10.15
N ALA A 134 8.30 1.33 10.57
CA ALA A 134 9.55 1.79 11.18
C ALA A 134 10.36 2.75 10.29
N CYS A 135 10.27 2.63 8.95
CA CYS A 135 10.99 3.52 8.04
C CYS A 135 10.48 4.97 8.07
N LEU A 136 9.31 5.22 8.66
CA LEU A 136 8.71 6.54 8.75
C LEU A 136 9.14 7.33 9.99
N ASN A 137 9.91 6.72 10.90
CA ASN A 137 10.34 7.35 12.14
C ASN A 137 11.17 8.62 11.90
N ASN A 138 12.07 8.59 10.91
CA ASN A 138 12.84 9.76 10.51
C ASN A 138 12.07 10.68 9.54
N PHE A 139 10.99 10.18 8.93
CA PHE A 139 10.21 10.88 7.91
C PHE A 139 9.21 11.87 8.51
N TYR A 140 8.36 11.44 9.46
CA TYR A 140 7.32 12.28 10.04
C TYR A 140 7.84 13.54 10.75
N PRO A 141 8.95 13.53 11.49
CA PRO A 141 9.53 14.74 12.07
C PRO A 141 9.86 15.81 11.02
N LYS A 142 10.18 15.42 9.78
CA LYS A 142 10.40 16.38 8.68
C LYS A 142 9.12 17.04 8.20
N LEU A 143 7.94 16.48 8.47
CA LEU A 143 6.65 17.09 8.14
C LEU A 143 6.15 18.07 9.22
N ALA A 144 6.53 17.85 10.48
CA ALA A 144 6.03 18.63 11.61
C ALA A 144 6.23 20.14 11.44
N GLY A 145 5.19 20.91 11.77
CA GLY A 145 5.19 22.38 11.77
C GLY A 145 5.22 23.05 10.38
N LYS A 146 5.16 22.30 9.28
CA LYS A 146 5.26 22.84 7.92
C LYS A 146 3.89 22.95 7.28
N LEU A 147 3.57 24.14 6.79
CA LEU A 147 2.26 24.45 6.22
C LEU A 147 2.31 24.89 4.75
N LYS A 148 3.49 25.30 4.24
CA LYS A 148 3.65 25.83 2.88
C LYS A 148 3.86 24.68 1.88
N PRO A 149 2.91 24.39 0.97
CA PRO A 149 2.98 23.20 0.10
C PRO A 149 4.19 23.16 -0.84
N ASP A 150 4.65 24.33 -1.29
CA ASP A 150 5.78 24.49 -2.20
C ASP A 150 7.14 24.60 -1.49
N GLN A 151 7.18 24.58 -0.15
CA GLN A 151 8.43 24.60 0.59
C GLN A 151 9.23 23.33 0.30
N CYS A 152 10.46 23.49 -0.17
CA CYS A 152 11.40 22.38 -0.35
C CYS A 152 11.94 21.91 1.01
N ILE A 153 11.92 20.60 1.22
CA ILE A 153 12.43 19.92 2.41
C ILE A 153 13.49 18.92 1.96
N TYR A 154 14.65 18.96 2.61
CA TYR A 154 15.76 18.09 2.31
C TYR A 154 15.55 16.67 2.81
N THR A 155 15.86 15.69 1.96
CA THR A 155 15.92 14.27 2.34
C THR A 155 17.31 13.98 2.91
N ASN A 156 17.38 13.59 4.18
CA ASN A 156 18.64 13.25 4.85
C ASN A 156 19.04 11.78 4.59
N MET A 157 20.24 11.41 4.99
CA MET A 157 20.76 10.05 4.80
C MET A 157 19.93 9.00 5.53
N SER A 158 19.43 9.28 6.73
CA SER A 158 18.60 8.34 7.50
C SER A 158 17.32 7.96 6.75
N ILE A 159 16.58 8.94 6.23
CA ILE A 159 15.35 8.69 5.46
C ILE A 159 15.65 7.91 4.17
N ARG A 160 16.78 8.19 3.51
CA ARG A 160 17.21 7.41 2.34
C ARG A 160 17.49 5.95 2.69
N ALA A 161 18.23 5.72 3.77
CA ALA A 161 18.54 4.37 4.23
C ALA A 161 17.26 3.62 4.63
N ASP A 162 16.35 4.29 5.35
CA ASP A 162 15.05 3.75 5.77
C ASP A 162 14.18 3.35 4.56
N PHE A 163 14.10 4.21 3.53
CA PHE A 163 13.33 3.89 2.32
C PHE A 163 14.01 2.89 1.40
N HIS A 164 15.35 2.85 1.37
CA HIS A 164 16.07 1.81 0.65
C HIS A 164 15.83 0.44 1.31
N TRP A 165 15.89 0.39 2.65
CA TRP A 165 15.54 -0.79 3.43
C TRP A 165 14.10 -1.24 3.15
N ALA A 166 13.13 -0.33 3.19
CA ALA A 166 11.73 -0.65 2.91
C ALA A 166 11.54 -1.17 1.47
N LYS A 167 12.20 -0.56 0.48
CA LYS A 167 12.18 -1.00 -0.92
C LYS A 167 12.67 -2.44 -1.05
N ALA A 168 13.84 -2.75 -0.51
CA ALA A 168 14.43 -4.09 -0.58
C ALA A 168 13.51 -5.17 0.04
N HIS A 169 12.83 -4.83 1.15
CA HIS A 169 11.88 -5.75 1.79
C HIS A 169 10.63 -5.98 0.93
N ILE A 170 10.10 -4.94 0.29
CA ILE A 170 8.94 -5.07 -0.60
C ILE A 170 9.31 -5.87 -1.85
N GLU A 171 10.49 -5.67 -2.41
CA GLU A 171 10.98 -6.44 -3.58
C GLU A 171 11.13 -7.92 -3.25
N ALA A 172 11.68 -8.25 -2.08
CA ALA A 172 11.86 -9.62 -1.63
C ALA A 172 10.57 -10.31 -1.13
N SER A 173 9.52 -9.54 -0.81
CA SER A 173 8.27 -10.08 -0.27
C SER A 173 7.40 -10.72 -1.36
N ASN A 174 6.86 -11.90 -1.05
CA ASN A 174 5.79 -12.58 -1.79
C ASN A 174 4.40 -12.35 -1.18
N GLY A 175 4.26 -11.34 -0.32
CA GLY A 175 3.04 -10.99 0.40
C GLY A 175 3.14 -11.18 1.92
N VAL A 176 2.16 -10.63 2.64
CA VAL A 176 2.03 -10.85 4.08
C VAL A 176 1.07 -12.00 4.34
N HIS A 177 1.58 -13.02 5.03
CA HIS A 177 0.79 -14.17 5.43
C HIS A 177 0.04 -13.87 6.73
N VAL A 178 -1.29 -13.95 6.70
CA VAL A 178 -2.15 -13.56 7.83
C VAL A 178 -2.09 -14.61 8.95
N LEU A 179 -1.89 -15.88 8.60
CA LEU A 179 -1.70 -16.99 9.53
C LEU A 179 -0.77 -18.01 8.88
N LYS A 180 0.18 -18.59 9.63
CA LYS A 180 0.67 -19.92 9.28
C LYS A 180 -0.51 -20.85 9.48
N LEU A 181 -0.93 -21.54 8.43
CA LEU A 181 -1.90 -22.62 8.50
C LEU A 181 -1.26 -23.74 9.33
N ARG A 182 -1.28 -23.61 10.66
CA ARG A 182 -1.13 -24.75 11.55
C ARG A 182 -2.49 -25.42 11.48
N ALA A 183 -2.54 -26.55 10.78
CA ALA A 183 -3.58 -27.52 11.02
C ALA A 183 -3.63 -27.75 12.53
N TRP A 184 -4.79 -27.50 13.13
CA TRP A 184 -5.08 -28.03 14.45
C TRP A 184 -5.42 -29.50 14.22
N ASP A 185 -4.37 -30.31 14.06
CA ASP A 185 -4.46 -31.76 14.19
C ASP A 185 -4.49 -32.13 15.68
#